data_AF-A0A1I5ZDX3-F1
#
_entry.id   AF-A0A1I5ZDX3-F1
#
_cell.length_a   1.000
_cell.length_b   1.000
_cell.length_c   1.000
_cell.angle_alpha   90.00
_cell.angle_beta   90.00
_cell.angle_gamma   90.00
#
_symmetry.space_group_name_H-M   'P 1'
#
loop_
_entity.id
_entity.type
_entity.pdbx_description
1 polymer ?
#
loop_
_entity_poly.entity_id
_entity_poly.type
_entity_poly.pdbx_seq_one_letter_code
_entity_poly.pdbx_strand_id
1 'polypeptide(L)' 'MTNTLAFVLGGFLIAAIAIDIVMFGDTHMIFLGKKFFELLEWVAFWR' A
#
# COMPACT_ATOMS: atom_id res chain seq x y z
N MET A 1 -9.63 -3.18 21.60
CA MET A 1 -8.90 -3.24 20.32
C MET A 1 -7.85 -4.33 20.44
N THR A 2 -8.08 -5.49 19.85
CA THR A 2 -7.17 -6.63 19.94
C THR A 2 -6.00 -6.44 18.97
N ASN A 3 -4.80 -6.20 19.51
CA ASN A 3 -3.56 -6.02 18.74
C ASN A 3 -3.28 -7.17 17.77
N THR A 4 -3.80 -8.37 18.06
CA THR A 4 -3.67 -9.55 17.20
C THR A 4 -4.14 -9.28 15.77
N LEU A 5 -5.28 -8.59 15.60
CA LEU A 5 -5.80 -8.31 14.26
C LEU A 5 -4.89 -7.32 13.51
N ALA A 6 -4.34 -6.33 14.22
CA ALA A 6 -3.39 -5.38 13.63
C ALA A 6 -2.11 -6.10 13.15
N PHE A 7 -1.59 -7.04 13.93
CA PHE A 7 -0.42 -7.84 13.52
C PHE A 7 -0.72 -8.72 12.31
N VAL A 8 -1.88 -9.39 12.29
CA VAL A 8 -2.28 -10.25 11.17
C VAL A 8 -2.44 -9.43 9.89
N LEU A 9 -3.17 -8.31 9.95
CA LEU A 9 -3.39 -7.46 8.79
C LEU A 9 -2.09 -6.78 8.32
N GLY A 10 -1.27 -6.29 9.25
CA GLY A 10 0.03 -5.70 8.92
C GLY A 10 0.96 -6.71 8.25
N GLY A 11 1.08 -7.92 8.81
CA GLY A 11 1.87 -9.00 8.23
C GLY A 11 1.36 -9.41 6.84
N PHE A 12 0.04 -9.53 6.68
CA PHE A 12 -0.58 -9.86 5.40
C PHE A 12 -0.26 -8.83 4.31
N LEU A 13 -0.36 -7.53 4.63
CA LEU A 13 -0.05 -6.45 3.69
C LEU A 13 1.42 -6.45 3.27
N ILE A 14 2.34 -6.63 4.22
CA ILE A 14 3.78 -6.71 3.92
C ILE A 14 4.08 -7.91 3.02
N ALA A 15 3.48 -9.07 3.31
CA ALA A 15 3.67 -10.28 2.50
C ALA A 15 3.15 -10.08 1.07
N ALA A 16 1.97 -9.46 0.91
CA ALA A 16 1.40 -9.18 -0.40
C ALA A 16 2.30 -8.24 -1.24
N ILE A 17 2.82 -7.17 -0.63
CA ILE A 17 3.77 -6.24 -1.29
C ILE A 17 5.06 -6.96 -1.68
N ALA A 18 5.61 -7.80 -0.79
CA ALA A 18 6.83 -8.54 -1.07
C ALA A 18 6.64 -9.52 -2.25
N ILE A 19 5.52 -10.25 -2.27
CA ILE A 19 5.17 -11.16 -3.38
C ILE A 19 5.04 -10.39 -4.69
N ASP A 20 4.36 -9.24 -4.67
CA ASP A 20 4.16 -8.41 -5.85
C ASP A 20 5.50 -7.93 -6.45
N ILE A 21 6.40 -7.41 -5.61
CA ILE A 21 7.72 -6.94 -6.04
C ILE A 21 8.57 -8.09 -6.60
N VAL A 22 8.55 -9.27 -5.97
CA VAL A 22 9.33 -10.42 -6.41
C VAL A 22 8.83 -10.97 -7.75
N MET A 23 7.51 -10.98 -7.98
CA MET A 23 6.92 -11.55 -9.20
C MET A 23 6.86 -10.56 -10.37
N PHE A 24 6.61 -9.28 -10.10
CA PHE A 24 6.28 -8.27 -11.12
C PHE A 24 7.27 -7.08 -11.15
N GLY A 25 8.27 -7.07 -10.27
CA GLY A 25 9.26 -6.00 -10.15
C GLY A 25 8.75 -4.78 -9.38
N ASP A 26 9.62 -3.79 -9.22
CA ASP A 26 9.39 -2.57 -8.44
C ASP A 26 8.68 -1.44 -9.21
N THR A 27 8.71 -1.49 -10.54
CA THR A 27 8.21 -0.40 -11.39
C THR A 27 6.71 -0.14 -11.20
N HIS A 28 5.90 -1.20 -11.03
CA HIS A 28 4.46 -1.08 -10.79
C HIS A 28 4.15 -0.43 -9.44
N MET A 29 4.96 -0.72 -8.42
CA MET A 29 4.82 -0.14 -7.08
C MET A 29 5.07 1.38 -7.11
N ILE A 30 6.08 1.83 -7.86
CA ILE A 30 6.39 3.25 -8.04
C ILE A 30 5.25 3.96 -8.79
N PHE A 31 4.71 3.34 -9.85
CA PHE A 31 3.56 3.89 -10.58
C PHE A 31 2.34 4.04 -9.66
N LEU A 32 2.01 2.99 -8.91
CA LEU A 32 0.87 2.99 -7.99
C LEU A 32 1.04 4.03 -6.89
N GLY A 33 2.24 4.15 -6.31
CA GLY A 33 2.57 5.15 -5.30
C GLY A 33 2.32 6.59 -5.80
N LYS A 34 2.74 6.91 -7.03
CA LYS A 34 2.47 8.23 -7.64
C LYS A 34 0.97 8.51 -7.75
N LYS A 35 0.18 7.53 -8.22
CA LYS A 35 -1.28 7.67 -8.32
C LYS A 35 -1.97 7.79 -6.98
N PHE A 36 -1.45 7.11 -5.96
CA PHE A 36 -1.95 7.27 -4.61
C PHE A 36 -1.66 8.67 -4.05
N PHE A 37 -0.48 9.24 -4.29
CA PHE A 37 -0.19 10.62 -3.91
C PHE A 37 -1.11 11.63 -4.63
N GLU A 38 -1.33 11.47 -5.93
CA GLU A 38 -2.31 12.28 -6.68
C GLU A 38 -3.72 12.19 -6.05
N LEU A 39 -4.13 10.98 -5.65
CA LEU A 39 -5.41 10.78 -4.96
C LEU A 39 -5.44 11.48 -3.60
N LEU A 40 -4.36 11.40 -2.81
CA LEU A 40 -4.26 12.09 -1.52
C LEU A 40 -4.36 13.60 -1.68
N GLU A 41 -3.68 14.17 -2.68
CA GLU A 41 -3.78 15.60 -2.99
C GLU A 41 -5.20 15.99 -3.39
N TRP A 42 -5.84 15.19 -4.24
CA TRP A 42 -7.23 15.40 -4.61
C TRP A 42 -8.17 15.35 -3.40
N VAL A 43 -8.06 14.32 -2.54
CA VAL A 43 -8.85 14.23 -1.30
C VAL A 43 -8.58 15.41 -0.37
N ALA A 44 -7.32 15.82 -0.22
CA ALA A 44 -6.93 16.94 0.61
C ALA A 44 -7.47 18.28 0.09
N PHE A 45 -7.69 18.42 -1.22
CA PHE A 45 -8.35 19.58 -1.82
C PHE A 45 -9.83 19.70 -1.43
N TRP A 46 -10.53 18.58 -1.23
CA TRP A 46 -11.95 18.58 -0.84
C TRP A 46 -12.20 18.74 0.67
N ARG A 47 -11.14 18.70 1.49
CA ARG A 47 -11.22 19.01 2.92
C ARG A 47 -11.22 20.52 3.14
#